data_AF-A0A7Z1AZK8-F1
#
_entry.id   AF-A0A7Z1AZK8-F1
#
_cell.length_a   1.000
_cell.length_b   1.000
_cell.length_c   1.000
_cell.angle_alpha   90.00
_cell.angle_beta   90.00
_cell.angle_gamma   90.00
#
_symmetry.space_group_name_H-M   'P 1'
#
loop_
_entity.id
_entity.type
_entity.pdbx_description
1 polymer ?
#
loop_
_entity_poly.entity_id
_entity_poly.type
_entity_poly.pdbx_seq_one_letter_code
_entity_poly.pdbx_strand_id
1 'polypeptide(L)'
;MLAVLSLALLACVSPTGPAASAATTVRVLQLNLCHSGAVSCFSGDAVMVKAVSVIVSTRPQVVTVNEACSGDVARLRTAMGQARSVFVAAQRPDGTAVRCANGQEYGNIVLVAESLAGGAAVSGRFTAQDTGNEMRVWACLPAGALSACTGHLSARSGTTALAQCRELLARAVGYTANGPAVVSGDMNLRYGGSPNVQDCNPSGFYRKGDGSVQHVFASKDLAFVSGRTISMSGTTDHPAWLVTVTMA
;
A
#
# COMPACT_ATOMS: atom_id res chain seq x y z
N MET A 1 -47.48 67.02 -18.15
CA MET A 1 -47.25 65.62 -18.59
C MET A 1 -45.93 65.16 -17.97
N LEU A 2 -45.97 64.41 -16.87
CA LEU A 2 -44.78 63.75 -16.30
C LEU A 2 -44.72 62.33 -16.87
N ALA A 3 -43.61 61.98 -17.52
CA ALA A 3 -43.31 60.61 -17.93
C ALA A 3 -42.48 59.94 -16.83
N VAL A 4 -43.01 58.86 -16.25
CA VAL A 4 -42.30 58.02 -15.28
C VAL A 4 -41.60 56.91 -16.06
N LEU A 5 -40.27 56.91 -16.04
CA LEU A 5 -39.43 55.87 -16.65
C LEU A 5 -39.22 54.75 -15.62
N SER A 6 -39.85 53.60 -15.83
CA SER A 6 -39.65 52.41 -14.99
C SER A 6 -38.43 51.63 -15.45
N LEU A 7 -37.38 51.62 -14.63
CA LEU A 7 -36.16 50.84 -14.85
C LEU A 7 -36.39 49.41 -14.30
N ALA A 8 -36.53 48.43 -15.19
CA ALA A 8 -36.64 47.02 -14.79
C ALA A 8 -35.24 46.47 -14.45
N LEU A 9 -34.98 46.19 -13.17
CA LEU A 9 -33.82 45.42 -12.75
C LEU A 9 -34.04 43.93 -13.09
N LEU A 10 -33.31 43.42 -14.08
CA LEU A 10 -33.13 41.98 -14.26
C LEU A 10 -32.16 41.46 -13.19
N ALA A 11 -32.69 40.78 -12.17
CA ALA A 11 -31.89 40.00 -11.24
C ALA A 11 -31.40 38.72 -11.93
N CYS A 12 -30.09 38.64 -12.22
CA CYS A 12 -29.43 37.41 -12.65
C CYS A 12 -29.36 36.42 -11.47
N VAL A 13 -30.39 35.59 -11.31
CA VAL A 13 -30.35 34.45 -10.38
C VAL A 13 -29.48 33.37 -11.01
N SER A 14 -28.23 33.26 -10.57
CA SER A 14 -27.37 32.13 -10.94
C SER A 14 -27.87 30.89 -10.16
N PRO A 15 -28.10 29.74 -10.82
CA PRO A 15 -28.45 28.53 -10.11
C PRO A 15 -27.26 28.08 -9.26
N THR A 16 -27.38 28.18 -7.94
CA THR A 16 -26.46 27.55 -6.99
C THR A 16 -26.69 26.05 -7.02
N GLY A 17 -26.04 25.36 -7.96
CA GLY A 17 -25.91 23.90 -7.91
C GLY A 17 -25.14 23.49 -6.64
N PRO A 18 -25.38 22.30 -6.08
CA PRO A 18 -24.60 21.81 -4.95
C PRO A 18 -23.11 21.81 -5.34
N ALA A 19 -22.26 22.35 -4.47
CA ALA A 19 -20.81 22.29 -4.64
C ALA A 19 -20.39 20.82 -4.76
N ALA A 20 -19.78 20.45 -5.88
CA ALA A 20 -19.21 19.12 -6.04
C ALA A 20 -18.25 18.87 -4.87
N SER A 21 -18.48 17.78 -4.11
CA SER A 21 -17.55 17.36 -3.07
C SER A 21 -16.16 17.18 -3.69
N ALA A 22 -15.15 17.84 -3.13
CA ALA A 22 -13.79 17.72 -3.65
C ALA A 22 -13.29 16.29 -3.40
N ALA A 23 -12.85 15.61 -4.47
CA ALA A 23 -12.32 14.26 -4.37
C ALA A 23 -11.12 14.21 -3.39
N THR A 24 -11.14 13.23 -2.48
CA THR A 24 -10.08 13.04 -1.49
C THR A 24 -8.86 12.41 -2.15
N THR A 25 -7.71 13.07 -2.09
CA THR A 25 -6.44 12.51 -2.58
C THR A 25 -5.87 11.50 -1.59
N VAL A 26 -5.53 10.31 -2.09
CA VAL A 26 -4.89 9.24 -1.33
C VAL A 26 -3.56 8.86 -1.99
N ARG A 27 -2.49 8.85 -1.21
CA ARG A 27 -1.14 8.44 -1.61
C ARG A 27 -0.79 7.12 -0.95
N VAL A 28 -0.52 6.12 -1.79
CA VAL A 28 -0.11 4.78 -1.40
C VAL A 28 1.38 4.63 -1.65
N LEU A 29 2.15 4.42 -0.59
CA LEU A 29 3.60 4.24 -0.64
C LEU A 29 3.95 2.78 -0.33
N GLN A 30 4.68 2.15 -1.25
CA GLN A 30 5.28 0.83 -1.06
C GLN A 30 6.79 0.97 -0.80
N LEU A 31 7.28 0.28 0.21
CA LEU A 31 8.68 0.13 0.56
C LEU A 31 9.06 -1.35 0.71
N ASN A 32 10.18 -1.78 0.14
CA ASN A 32 10.91 -2.98 0.59
C ASN A 32 12.23 -2.48 1.17
N LEU A 33 12.46 -2.70 2.47
CA LEU A 33 13.58 -2.07 3.18
C LEU A 33 14.84 -2.93 3.25
N CYS A 34 14.74 -4.24 3.05
CA CYS A 34 15.83 -5.17 3.36
C CYS A 34 16.44 -4.90 4.75
N HIS A 35 15.64 -4.49 5.75
CA HIS A 35 16.16 -4.01 7.04
C HIS A 35 16.46 -5.16 8.02
N SER A 36 16.31 -6.41 7.58
CA SER A 36 16.55 -7.61 8.39
C SER A 36 17.98 -7.70 8.92
N GLY A 37 18.95 -7.09 8.23
CA GLY A 37 20.38 -7.22 8.52
C GLY A 37 20.94 -8.62 8.21
N ALA A 38 20.22 -9.45 7.45
CA ALA A 38 20.73 -10.74 6.96
C ALA A 38 21.84 -10.56 5.91
N VAL A 39 22.64 -11.61 5.67
CA VAL A 39 23.92 -11.59 4.89
C VAL A 39 23.79 -11.18 3.39
N SER A 40 22.58 -10.89 2.92
CA SER A 40 22.29 -10.41 1.56
C SER A 40 21.49 -9.10 1.54
N CYS A 41 21.17 -8.57 2.72
CA CYS A 41 20.42 -7.34 2.91
C CYS A 41 21.31 -6.21 3.39
N PHE A 42 20.91 -4.98 3.08
CA PHE A 42 21.57 -3.79 3.63
C PHE A 42 21.52 -3.82 5.17
N SER A 43 22.67 -3.66 5.81
CA SER A 43 22.78 -3.64 7.27
C SER A 43 22.78 -2.21 7.81
N GLY A 44 21.99 -1.95 8.85
CA GLY A 44 22.05 -0.73 9.65
C GLY A 44 20.90 0.25 9.43
N ASP A 45 20.90 1.32 10.23
CA ASP A 45 19.76 2.23 10.37
C ASP A 45 19.56 3.20 9.19
N ALA A 46 20.51 3.27 8.26
CA ALA A 46 20.48 4.20 7.13
C ALA A 46 19.21 4.07 6.28
N VAL A 47 18.72 2.83 6.09
CA VAL A 47 17.48 2.58 5.35
C VAL A 47 16.25 3.12 6.07
N MET A 48 16.23 3.05 7.40
CA MET A 48 15.14 3.59 8.20
C MET A 48 15.15 5.12 8.24
N VAL A 49 16.34 5.75 8.32
CA VAL A 49 16.48 7.21 8.16
C VAL A 49 15.91 7.64 6.81
N LYS A 50 16.25 6.93 5.74
CA LYS A 50 15.77 7.24 4.39
C LYS A 50 14.26 7.02 4.25
N ALA A 51 13.73 5.90 4.75
CA ALA A 51 12.30 5.61 4.73
C ALA A 51 11.47 6.69 5.44
N VAL A 52 11.91 7.13 6.62
CA VAL A 52 11.29 8.25 7.36
C VAL A 52 11.31 9.53 6.52
N SER A 53 12.45 9.87 5.92
CA SER A 53 12.56 11.05 5.05
C SER A 53 11.58 11.00 3.85
N VAL A 54 11.42 9.83 3.23
CA VAL A 54 10.45 9.63 2.13
C VAL A 54 9.01 9.79 2.64
N ILE A 55 8.66 9.18 3.78
CA ILE A 55 7.31 9.30 4.34
C ILE A 55 6.99 10.77 4.67
N VAL A 56 7.89 11.48 5.35
CA VAL A 56 7.69 12.88 5.73
C VAL A 56 7.54 13.79 4.50
N SER A 57 8.35 13.58 3.47
CA SER A 57 8.33 14.41 2.25
C SER A 57 7.14 14.10 1.33
N THR A 58 6.64 12.87 1.31
CA THR A 58 5.56 12.46 0.40
C THR A 58 4.17 12.51 1.05
N ARG A 59 4.11 12.48 2.39
CA ARG A 59 2.89 12.49 3.21
C ARG A 59 1.85 11.46 2.73
N PRO A 60 2.20 10.17 2.71
CA PRO A 60 1.28 9.12 2.27
C PRO A 60 0.13 8.92 3.26
N GLN A 61 -1.01 8.46 2.76
CA GLN A 61 -2.15 8.04 3.58
C GLN A 61 -2.18 6.52 3.79
N VAL A 62 -1.44 5.77 2.98
CA VAL A 62 -1.21 4.33 3.13
C VAL A 62 0.27 4.06 2.94
N VAL A 63 0.89 3.33 3.86
CA VAL A 63 2.27 2.82 3.73
C VAL A 63 2.23 1.31 3.90
N THR A 64 2.75 0.59 2.92
CA THR A 64 3.09 -0.83 3.06
C THR A 64 4.60 -0.97 3.11
N VAL A 65 5.07 -1.91 3.92
CA VAL A 65 6.50 -2.19 4.06
C VAL A 65 6.73 -3.68 4.06
N ASN A 66 7.64 -4.15 3.22
CA ASN A 66 8.19 -5.49 3.27
C ASN A 66 9.62 -5.45 3.83
N GLU A 67 10.05 -6.59 4.37
CA GLU A 67 11.39 -6.77 4.93
C GLU A 67 11.74 -5.81 6.08
N ALA A 68 10.77 -5.57 6.95
CA ALA A 68 10.91 -4.73 8.14
C ALA A 68 11.14 -5.59 9.40
N CYS A 69 11.72 -4.97 10.42
CA CYS A 69 11.74 -5.50 11.77
C CYS A 69 10.56 -4.97 12.58
N SER A 70 10.05 -5.73 13.55
CA SER A 70 8.85 -5.34 14.31
C SER A 70 8.98 -4.00 15.05
N GLY A 71 10.19 -3.62 15.45
CA GLY A 71 10.48 -2.32 16.06
C GLY A 71 10.37 -1.12 15.11
N ASP A 72 10.37 -1.33 13.80
CA ASP A 72 10.29 -0.26 12.79
C ASP A 72 8.92 0.44 12.80
N VAL A 73 7.87 -0.27 13.23
CA VAL A 73 6.48 0.21 13.24
C VAL A 73 6.35 1.57 13.92
N ALA A 74 6.93 1.72 15.12
CA ALA A 74 6.80 2.94 15.90
C ALA A 74 7.41 4.15 15.18
N ARG A 75 8.59 3.97 14.58
CA ARG A 75 9.30 5.05 13.87
C ARG A 75 8.58 5.46 12.59
N LEU A 76 8.11 4.48 11.81
CA LEU A 76 7.35 4.75 10.58
C LEU A 76 5.99 5.38 10.89
N ARG A 77 5.30 4.94 11.94
CA ARG A 77 4.04 5.54 12.39
C ARG A 77 4.25 6.99 12.82
N THR A 78 5.28 7.29 13.61
CA THR A 78 5.64 8.67 13.96
C THR A 78 5.91 9.54 12.74
N ALA A 79 6.59 9.01 11.71
CA ALA A 79 6.86 9.73 10.47
C ALA A 79 5.57 10.01 9.65
N MET A 80 4.62 9.08 9.66
CA MET A 80 3.35 9.19 8.94
C MET A 80 2.32 10.07 9.66
N GLY A 81 2.35 10.08 11.00
CA GLY A 81 1.36 10.74 11.86
C GLY A 81 0.37 9.75 12.49
N GLN A 82 -0.84 10.23 12.80
CA GLN A 82 -1.90 9.38 13.37
C GLN A 82 -2.31 8.31 12.35
N ALA A 83 -2.02 7.05 12.66
CA ALA A 83 -2.27 5.92 11.78
C ALA A 83 -2.54 4.64 12.56
N ARG A 84 -3.43 3.81 12.02
CA ARG A 84 -3.55 2.40 12.39
C ARG A 84 -2.42 1.62 11.76
N SER A 85 -1.93 0.63 12.49
CA SER A 85 -0.80 -0.18 12.08
C SER A 85 -1.04 -1.66 12.35
N VAL A 86 -0.59 -2.52 11.45
CA VAL A 86 -0.42 -3.96 11.70
C VAL A 86 0.97 -4.38 11.26
N PHE A 87 1.60 -5.22 12.08
CA PHE A 87 2.79 -5.97 11.73
C PHE A 87 2.43 -7.46 11.69
N VAL A 88 2.95 -8.16 10.69
CA VAL A 88 2.87 -9.63 10.62
C VAL A 88 4.27 -10.19 10.39
N ALA A 89 4.72 -11.06 11.31
CA ALA A 89 5.99 -11.73 11.17
C ALA A 89 5.92 -12.78 10.04
N ALA A 90 6.92 -12.79 9.17
CA ALA A 90 7.17 -13.96 8.35
C ALA A 90 7.52 -15.15 9.27
N GLN A 91 7.20 -16.36 8.83
CA GLN A 91 7.28 -17.53 9.69
C GLN A 91 8.28 -18.54 9.16
N ARG A 92 8.77 -19.40 10.03
CA ARG A 92 9.48 -20.63 9.67
C ARG A 92 8.45 -21.74 9.41
N PRO A 93 8.87 -22.87 8.79
CA PRO A 93 7.99 -24.01 8.60
C PRO A 93 7.29 -24.48 9.89
N ASP A 94 8.00 -24.44 11.02
CA ASP A 94 7.51 -24.81 12.36
C ASP A 94 6.54 -23.79 13.00
N GLY A 95 6.26 -22.67 12.33
CA GLY A 95 5.36 -21.63 12.86
C GLY A 95 6.03 -20.49 13.60
N THR A 96 7.30 -20.64 14.00
CA THR A 96 8.03 -19.60 14.72
C THR A 96 8.36 -18.41 13.82
N ALA A 97 8.52 -17.21 14.39
CA ALA A 97 8.86 -16.02 13.61
C ALA A 97 10.29 -16.08 13.04
N VAL A 98 10.46 -15.62 11.80
CA VAL A 98 11.77 -15.24 11.26
C VAL A 98 12.26 -14.02 12.03
N ARG A 99 13.58 -13.93 12.25
CA ARG A 99 14.20 -12.90 13.09
C ARG A 99 15.13 -12.01 12.28
N CYS A 100 15.07 -10.72 12.54
CA CYS A 100 16.12 -9.78 12.18
C CYS A 100 17.40 -10.06 12.97
N ALA A 101 18.53 -9.52 12.51
CA ALA A 101 19.84 -9.66 13.16
C ALA A 101 19.86 -9.11 14.60
N ASN A 102 18.98 -8.15 14.91
CA ASN A 102 18.80 -7.59 16.26
C ASN A 102 17.84 -8.40 17.15
N GLY A 103 17.37 -9.57 16.71
CA GLY A 103 16.47 -10.46 17.45
C GLY A 103 14.97 -10.11 17.35
N GLN A 104 14.62 -8.99 16.73
CA GLN A 104 13.22 -8.64 16.47
C GLN A 104 12.60 -9.55 15.41
N GLU A 105 11.28 -9.58 15.34
CA GLU A 105 10.58 -10.33 14.30
C GLU A 105 10.72 -9.62 12.96
N TYR A 106 10.95 -10.39 11.90
CA TYR A 106 11.04 -9.90 10.53
C TYR A 106 9.71 -10.13 9.82
N GLY A 107 9.25 -9.16 9.02
CA GLY A 107 7.99 -9.30 8.30
C GLY A 107 7.50 -8.06 7.59
N ASN A 108 6.17 -7.93 7.53
CA ASN A 108 5.48 -6.88 6.77
C ASN A 108 4.75 -5.91 7.70
N ILE A 109 4.66 -4.66 7.29
CA ILE A 109 3.91 -3.59 7.97
C ILE A 109 2.85 -3.02 7.01
N VAL A 110 1.67 -2.75 7.54
CA VAL A 110 0.69 -1.85 6.91
C VAL A 110 0.42 -0.70 7.88
N LEU A 111 0.50 0.53 7.39
CA LEU A 111 0.07 1.74 8.07
C LEU A 111 -1.02 2.41 7.23
N VAL A 112 -2.12 2.80 7.85
CA VAL A 112 -3.21 3.55 7.21
C VAL A 112 -3.55 4.74 8.09
N ALA A 113 -3.64 5.92 7.50
CA ALA A 113 -4.01 7.15 8.22
C ALA A 113 -5.32 6.92 8.99
N GLU A 114 -5.39 7.42 10.23
CA GLU A 114 -6.52 7.17 11.13
C GLU A 114 -7.87 7.59 10.53
N SER A 115 -7.88 8.62 9.69
CA SER A 115 -9.07 9.11 8.98
C SER A 115 -9.59 8.18 7.88
N LEU A 116 -8.80 7.19 7.46
CA LEU A 116 -9.18 6.20 6.43
C LEU A 116 -9.34 4.79 6.98
N ALA A 117 -8.58 4.47 8.03
CA ALA A 117 -8.60 3.16 8.66
C ALA A 117 -9.92 2.89 9.39
N GLY A 118 -10.25 1.62 9.61
CA GLY A 118 -11.44 1.25 10.37
C GLY A 118 -11.27 -0.06 11.10
N GLY A 119 -11.71 -1.15 10.47
CA GLY A 119 -11.83 -2.47 11.08
C GLY A 119 -10.56 -3.03 11.72
N ALA A 120 -10.74 -4.08 12.53
CA ALA A 120 -9.63 -4.78 13.16
C ALA A 120 -8.68 -5.38 12.10
N ALA A 121 -7.37 -5.28 12.39
CA ALA A 121 -6.36 -5.87 11.54
C ALA A 121 -6.55 -7.40 11.43
N VAL A 122 -6.29 -7.92 10.23
CA VAL A 122 -6.25 -9.37 9.97
C VAL A 122 -4.97 -9.73 9.24
N SER A 123 -4.45 -10.91 9.53
CA SER A 123 -3.21 -11.39 8.95
C SER A 123 -3.19 -12.91 8.88
N GLY A 124 -2.23 -13.45 8.13
CA GLY A 124 -2.06 -14.88 8.06
C GLY A 124 -0.89 -15.31 7.20
N ARG A 125 -0.67 -16.63 7.20
CA ARG A 125 0.23 -17.30 6.27
C ARG A 125 -0.48 -17.47 4.92
N PHE A 126 0.24 -17.35 3.81
CA PHE A 126 -0.30 -17.77 2.52
C PHE A 126 -0.47 -19.29 2.46
N THR A 127 -1.47 -19.75 1.73
CA THR A 127 -1.74 -21.18 1.53
C THR A 127 -0.61 -21.83 0.71
N ALA A 128 -0.25 -21.20 -0.42
CA ALA A 128 0.89 -21.63 -1.21
C ALA A 128 2.20 -21.14 -0.56
N GLN A 129 3.17 -22.03 -0.40
CA GLN A 129 4.51 -21.74 0.09
C GLN A 129 5.55 -22.36 -0.84
N ASP A 130 6.75 -21.78 -0.89
CA ASP A 130 7.89 -22.39 -1.57
C ASP A 130 8.65 -23.32 -0.60
N THR A 131 9.71 -23.97 -1.09
CA THR A 131 10.53 -24.89 -0.31
C THR A 131 11.56 -24.18 0.58
N GLY A 132 11.49 -22.85 0.70
CA GLY A 132 12.37 -22.05 1.53
C GLY A 132 12.02 -22.13 3.02
N ASN A 133 12.86 -21.50 3.84
CA ASN A 133 12.67 -21.44 5.30
C ASN A 133 11.89 -20.22 5.76
N GLU A 134 11.52 -19.32 4.84
CA GLU A 134 10.67 -18.16 5.10
C GLU A 134 9.30 -18.39 4.47
N MET A 135 8.33 -18.75 5.30
CA MET A 135 6.93 -18.85 4.94
C MET A 135 6.36 -17.44 4.77
N ARG A 136 5.87 -17.16 3.57
CA ARG A 136 5.32 -15.86 3.20
C ARG A 136 3.97 -15.63 3.88
N VAL A 137 3.76 -14.38 4.30
CA VAL A 137 2.60 -13.93 5.07
C VAL A 137 1.99 -12.69 4.45
N TRP A 138 0.74 -12.41 4.82
CA TRP A 138 -0.02 -11.24 4.41
C TRP A 138 -0.66 -10.57 5.62
N ALA A 139 -0.95 -9.28 5.48
CA ALA A 139 -1.75 -8.52 6.43
C ALA A 139 -2.67 -7.54 5.71
N CYS A 140 -3.81 -7.26 6.32
CA CYS A 140 -4.77 -6.26 5.88
C CYS A 140 -5.28 -5.44 7.06
N LEU A 141 -5.48 -4.15 6.82
CA LEU A 141 -6.30 -3.26 7.62
C LEU A 141 -7.59 -2.99 6.84
N PRO A 142 -8.72 -3.63 7.21
CA PRO A 142 -10.01 -3.40 6.57
C PRO A 142 -10.49 -1.95 6.75
N ALA A 143 -11.29 -1.49 5.80
CA ALA A 143 -11.73 -0.12 5.68
C ALA A 143 -12.49 0.40 6.91
N GLY A 144 -12.24 1.67 7.21
CA GLY A 144 -13.30 2.59 7.63
C GLY A 144 -13.80 3.33 6.39
N ALA A 145 -12.87 3.98 5.68
CA ALA A 145 -13.08 4.53 4.33
C ALA A 145 -12.24 3.82 3.26
N LEU A 146 -11.09 3.23 3.61
CA LEU A 146 -10.24 2.51 2.66
C LEU A 146 -9.54 1.31 3.29
N SER A 147 -9.61 0.16 2.64
CA SER A 147 -8.89 -1.05 3.05
C SER A 147 -7.49 -1.09 2.45
N ALA A 148 -6.48 -1.49 3.21
CA ALA A 148 -5.13 -1.67 2.71
C ALA A 148 -4.57 -3.05 3.08
N CYS A 149 -4.07 -3.77 2.08
CA CYS A 149 -3.41 -5.06 2.26
C CYS A 149 -1.96 -5.04 1.76
N THR A 150 -1.13 -5.92 2.33
CA THR A 150 0.23 -6.17 1.87
C THR A 150 0.60 -7.64 1.94
N GLY A 151 1.60 -8.02 1.16
CA GLY A 151 2.31 -9.29 1.24
C GLY A 151 3.71 -9.11 0.65
N HIS A 152 4.61 -10.04 0.97
CA HIS A 152 5.90 -10.22 0.30
C HIS A 152 5.89 -11.64 -0.26
N LEU A 153 5.84 -11.77 -1.58
CA LEU A 153 5.57 -13.06 -2.22
C LEU A 153 6.86 -13.86 -2.46
N SER A 154 6.72 -15.13 -2.86
CA SER A 154 7.84 -16.02 -3.12
C SER A 154 8.78 -15.45 -4.20
N ALA A 155 10.04 -15.21 -3.83
CA ALA A 155 11.11 -14.91 -4.79
C ALA A 155 11.67 -16.16 -5.51
N ARG A 156 11.40 -17.36 -4.96
CA ARG A 156 12.00 -18.62 -5.44
C ARG A 156 11.16 -19.33 -6.50
N SER A 157 9.85 -19.05 -6.55
CA SER A 157 8.91 -19.71 -7.46
C SER A 157 7.87 -18.72 -7.93
N GLY A 158 7.94 -18.33 -9.21
CA GLY A 158 6.96 -17.45 -9.82
C GLY A 158 5.54 -18.02 -9.78
N THR A 159 5.39 -19.35 -9.93
CA THR A 159 4.07 -20.01 -9.83
C THR A 159 3.50 -19.90 -8.41
N THR A 160 4.34 -20.08 -7.39
CA THR A 160 3.96 -19.88 -5.99
C THR A 160 3.60 -18.43 -5.74
N ALA A 161 4.42 -17.49 -6.22
CA ALA A 161 4.14 -16.06 -6.10
C ALA A 161 2.81 -15.68 -6.75
N LEU A 162 2.49 -16.22 -7.93
CA LEU A 162 1.22 -15.93 -8.60
C LEU A 162 0.01 -16.48 -7.80
N ALA A 163 0.13 -17.67 -7.22
CA ALA A 163 -0.90 -18.22 -6.35
C ALA A 163 -1.12 -17.34 -5.10
N GLN A 164 -0.03 -16.91 -4.46
CA GLN A 164 -0.08 -16.00 -3.30
C GLN A 164 -0.67 -14.63 -3.68
N CYS A 165 -0.32 -14.09 -4.86
CA CYS A 165 -0.87 -12.83 -5.34
C CYS A 165 -2.41 -12.91 -5.52
N ARG A 166 -2.90 -14.00 -6.14
CA ARG A 166 -4.34 -14.25 -6.29
C ARG A 166 -5.03 -14.38 -4.95
N GLU A 167 -4.41 -15.09 -4.01
CA GLU A 167 -4.92 -15.25 -2.65
C GLU A 167 -5.04 -13.90 -1.89
N LEU A 168 -4.04 -13.02 -2.04
CA LEU A 168 -4.06 -11.67 -1.45
C LEU A 168 -5.14 -10.79 -2.09
N LEU A 169 -5.25 -10.82 -3.43
CA LEU A 169 -6.19 -9.98 -4.17
C LEU A 169 -7.63 -10.43 -3.95
N ALA A 170 -7.88 -11.73 -3.77
CA ALA A 170 -9.19 -12.25 -3.40
C ALA A 170 -9.68 -11.69 -2.05
N ARG A 171 -8.78 -11.50 -1.07
CA ARG A 171 -9.12 -10.86 0.21
C ARG A 171 -9.50 -9.39 0.01
N ALA A 172 -8.73 -8.67 -0.80
CA ALA A 172 -9.00 -7.27 -1.11
C ALA A 172 -10.34 -7.09 -1.82
N VAL A 173 -10.70 -7.99 -2.74
CA VAL A 173 -12.04 -8.04 -3.36
C VAL A 173 -13.13 -8.23 -2.31
N GLY A 174 -12.91 -9.07 -1.29
CA GLY A 174 -13.85 -9.24 -0.18
C GLY A 174 -14.13 -7.93 0.58
N TYR A 175 -13.17 -7.00 0.63
CA TYR A 175 -13.34 -5.72 1.31
C TYR A 175 -14.03 -4.65 0.47
N THR A 176 -14.12 -4.81 -0.86
CA THR A 176 -14.74 -3.79 -1.72
C THR A 176 -16.24 -3.62 -1.48
N ALA A 177 -16.87 -4.56 -0.76
CA ALA A 177 -18.26 -4.42 -0.32
C ALA A 177 -18.48 -3.26 0.69
N ASN A 178 -17.43 -2.86 1.42
CA ASN A 178 -17.51 -1.84 2.48
C ASN A 178 -16.75 -0.55 2.16
N GLY A 179 -16.13 -0.46 0.98
CA GLY A 179 -15.38 0.70 0.54
C GLY A 179 -14.18 0.32 -0.33
N PRO A 180 -13.47 1.30 -0.91
CA PRO A 180 -12.33 1.03 -1.77
C PRO A 180 -11.22 0.22 -1.09
N ALA A 181 -10.47 -0.53 -1.90
CA ALA A 181 -9.37 -1.35 -1.41
C ALA A 181 -8.11 -1.14 -2.24
N VAL A 182 -6.97 -1.13 -1.56
CA VAL A 182 -5.64 -1.14 -2.17
C VAL A 182 -4.83 -2.34 -1.66
N VAL A 183 -4.04 -2.93 -2.55
CA VAL A 183 -3.04 -3.92 -2.21
C VAL A 183 -1.69 -3.41 -2.69
N SER A 184 -0.70 -3.41 -1.81
CA SER A 184 0.63 -2.89 -2.13
C SER A 184 1.70 -3.76 -1.49
N GLY A 185 2.73 -4.10 -2.25
CA GLY A 185 3.81 -4.96 -1.79
C GLY A 185 4.82 -5.31 -2.88
N ASP A 186 5.85 -6.04 -2.48
CA ASP A 186 6.75 -6.76 -3.37
C ASP A 186 6.11 -8.09 -3.78
N MET A 187 5.71 -8.16 -5.04
CA MET A 187 5.03 -9.34 -5.58
C MET A 187 5.99 -10.39 -6.13
N ASN A 188 7.30 -10.10 -6.21
CA ASN A 188 8.29 -10.96 -6.88
C ASN A 188 7.87 -11.43 -8.29
N LEU A 189 7.01 -10.66 -8.96
CA LEU A 189 6.49 -10.91 -10.30
C LEU A 189 6.61 -9.64 -11.11
N ARG A 190 6.96 -9.75 -12.39
CA ARG A 190 7.05 -8.59 -13.30
C ARG A 190 5.81 -8.46 -14.17
N TYR A 191 5.50 -7.23 -14.56
CA TYR A 191 4.54 -6.99 -15.63
C TYR A 191 5.12 -7.42 -16.98
N GLY A 192 4.36 -8.25 -17.71
CA GLY A 192 4.86 -8.92 -18.92
C GLY A 192 5.90 -10.01 -18.65
N GLY A 193 6.09 -10.40 -17.38
CA GLY A 193 6.94 -11.53 -17.00
C GLY A 193 6.27 -12.88 -17.27
N SER A 194 6.99 -13.96 -16.94
CA SER A 194 6.47 -15.33 -16.96
C SER A 194 6.77 -16.03 -15.64
N PRO A 195 5.82 -16.10 -14.69
CA PRO A 195 4.43 -15.64 -14.80
C PRO A 195 4.28 -14.11 -14.78
N ASN A 196 3.17 -13.62 -15.35
CA ASN A 196 2.88 -12.19 -15.41
C ASN A 196 2.10 -11.76 -14.16
N VAL A 197 2.55 -10.71 -13.48
CA VAL A 197 1.81 -10.14 -12.34
C VAL A 197 0.41 -9.64 -12.73
N GLN A 198 0.19 -9.34 -14.01
CA GLN A 198 -1.14 -8.96 -14.51
C GLN A 198 -2.16 -10.10 -14.35
N ASP A 199 -1.72 -11.35 -14.30
CA ASP A 199 -2.56 -12.55 -14.22
C ASP A 199 -3.17 -12.77 -12.81
N CYS A 200 -2.80 -11.94 -11.84
CA CYS A 200 -3.46 -11.86 -10.53
C CYS A 200 -4.26 -10.57 -10.31
N ASN A 201 -4.37 -9.68 -11.30
CA ASN A 201 -5.24 -8.49 -11.20
C ASN A 201 -6.71 -8.90 -11.43
N PRO A 202 -7.59 -8.86 -10.41
CA PRO A 202 -8.97 -9.28 -10.55
C PRO A 202 -9.79 -8.23 -11.32
N SER A 203 -10.97 -8.65 -11.76
CA SER A 203 -11.99 -7.68 -12.22
C SER A 203 -12.29 -6.67 -11.12
N GLY A 204 -12.64 -5.45 -11.50
CA GLY A 204 -12.86 -4.34 -10.56
C GLY A 204 -11.58 -3.69 -10.04
N PHE A 205 -10.38 -4.16 -10.42
CA PHE A 205 -9.10 -3.57 -10.03
C PHE A 205 -8.26 -3.13 -11.24
N TYR A 206 -7.34 -2.20 -11.00
CA TYR A 206 -6.21 -1.93 -11.88
C TYR A 206 -4.89 -2.06 -11.12
N ARG A 207 -3.81 -2.24 -11.87
CA ARG A 207 -2.45 -2.41 -11.35
C ARG A 207 -1.52 -1.30 -11.87
N LYS A 208 -0.64 -0.81 -11.01
CA LYS A 208 0.51 0.04 -11.36
C LYS A 208 1.76 -0.50 -10.68
N GLY A 209 2.90 -0.41 -11.34
CA GLY A 209 4.17 -0.94 -10.82
C GLY A 209 5.34 -0.02 -11.07
N ASP A 210 6.41 -0.27 -10.34
CA ASP A 210 7.70 0.43 -10.42
C ASP A 210 8.53 0.09 -11.66
N GLY A 211 8.04 -0.80 -12.53
CA GLY A 211 8.76 -1.37 -13.67
C GLY A 211 9.51 -2.67 -13.35
N SER A 212 9.48 -3.11 -12.09
CA SER A 212 10.07 -4.34 -11.57
C SER A 212 9.00 -5.15 -10.83
N VAL A 213 9.19 -5.40 -9.53
CA VAL A 213 8.39 -6.36 -8.73
C VAL A 213 7.49 -5.71 -7.69
N GLN A 214 7.63 -4.39 -7.45
CA GLN A 214 6.74 -3.68 -6.53
C GLN A 214 5.51 -3.17 -7.26
N HIS A 215 4.35 -3.47 -6.70
CA HIS A 215 3.07 -3.14 -7.31
C HIS A 215 2.06 -2.59 -6.32
N VAL A 216 1.21 -1.72 -6.85
CA VAL A 216 -0.05 -1.29 -6.23
C VAL A 216 -1.19 -1.77 -7.12
N PHE A 217 -2.15 -2.46 -6.51
CA PHE A 217 -3.45 -2.76 -7.08
C PHE A 217 -4.48 -1.92 -6.34
N ALA A 218 -5.43 -1.34 -7.06
CA ALA A 218 -6.47 -0.52 -6.47
C ALA A 218 -7.82 -0.84 -7.11
N SER A 219 -8.89 -0.84 -6.30
CA SER A 219 -10.25 -0.97 -6.83
C SER A 219 -10.56 0.23 -7.74
N LYS A 220 -11.42 0.02 -8.72
CA LYS A 220 -11.75 1.02 -9.75
C LYS A 220 -12.52 2.23 -9.23
N ASP A 221 -13.01 2.18 -7.99
CA ASP A 221 -13.59 3.32 -7.27
C ASP A 221 -12.53 4.39 -6.94
N LEU A 222 -11.25 4.03 -7.01
CA LEU A 222 -10.12 4.93 -6.84
C LEU A 222 -9.58 5.34 -8.22
N ALA A 223 -9.78 6.59 -8.62
CA ALA A 223 -9.24 7.07 -9.89
C ALA A 223 -7.72 7.23 -9.79
N PHE A 224 -6.98 6.62 -10.72
CA PHE A 224 -5.52 6.77 -10.80
C PHE A 224 -5.14 8.19 -11.22
N VAL A 225 -4.22 8.82 -10.48
CA VAL A 225 -3.68 10.15 -10.81
C VAL A 225 -2.25 10.05 -11.34
N SER A 226 -1.36 9.42 -10.57
CA SER A 226 0.06 9.33 -10.94
C SER A 226 0.76 8.17 -10.22
N GLY A 227 1.90 7.75 -10.77
CA GLY A 227 2.81 6.80 -10.13
C GLY A 227 4.25 7.22 -10.40
N ARG A 228 5.13 7.11 -9.41
CA ARG A 228 6.56 7.38 -9.58
C ARG A 228 7.41 6.58 -8.60
N THR A 229 8.62 6.24 -9.03
CA THR A 229 9.67 5.73 -8.16
C THR A 229 10.38 6.88 -7.45
N ILE A 230 10.87 6.62 -6.25
CA ILE A 230 11.69 7.54 -5.46
C ILE A 230 12.96 6.79 -5.07
N SER A 231 14.11 7.38 -5.36
CA SER A 231 15.41 6.78 -5.01
C SER A 231 15.54 6.63 -3.49
N MET A 232 15.86 5.42 -3.06
CA MET A 232 16.24 5.09 -1.69
C MET A 232 17.73 5.31 -1.42
N SER A 233 18.42 6.07 -2.28
CA SER A 233 19.82 6.48 -2.06
C SER A 233 20.78 5.29 -1.83
N GLY A 234 20.47 4.12 -2.39
CA GLY A 234 21.27 2.91 -2.23
C GLY A 234 21.25 2.31 -0.83
N THR A 235 20.30 2.68 0.04
CA THR A 235 20.15 2.05 1.37
C THR A 235 19.31 0.77 1.35
N THR A 236 18.66 0.50 0.23
CA THR A 236 17.96 -0.75 -0.14
C THR A 236 18.13 -0.91 -1.65
N ASP A 237 17.99 -2.13 -2.15
CA ASP A 237 18.01 -2.48 -3.58
C ASP A 237 16.67 -2.17 -4.28
N HIS A 238 15.65 -1.79 -3.51
CA HIS A 238 14.35 -1.40 -3.99
C HIS A 238 14.13 0.12 -4.01
N PRO A 239 13.52 0.70 -5.07
CA PRO A 239 13.00 2.05 -4.98
C PRO A 239 11.79 2.10 -4.04
N ALA A 240 11.50 3.29 -3.52
CA ALA A 240 10.17 3.56 -3.00
C ALA A 240 9.19 3.72 -4.17
N TRP A 241 8.04 3.06 -4.11
CA TRP A 241 7.00 3.15 -5.15
C TRP A 241 5.79 3.92 -4.63
N LEU A 242 5.53 5.10 -5.18
CA LEU A 242 4.45 6.00 -4.76
C LEU A 242 3.37 6.07 -5.84
N VAL A 243 2.14 5.74 -5.47
CA VAL A 243 0.94 5.90 -6.32
C VAL A 243 -0.01 6.91 -5.68
N THR A 244 -0.50 7.85 -6.49
CA THR A 244 -1.54 8.79 -6.09
C THR A 244 -2.85 8.40 -6.77
N VAL A 245 -3.92 8.34 -5.98
CA VAL A 245 -5.29 8.10 -6.43
C VAL A 245 -6.22 9.15 -5.82
N THR A 246 -7.43 9.25 -6.35
CA THR A 246 -8.51 10.04 -5.75
C THR A 246 -9.72 9.18 -5.45
N MET A 247 -10.30 9.38 -4.28
CA MET A 247 -11.55 8.79 -3.81
C MET A 247 -12.64 9.87 -3.93
N ALA A 248 -13.77 9.51 -4.56
CA ALA A 248 -14.91 10.42 -4.70
C ALA A 248 -15.58 10.70 -3.35
#